data_AF-A0A7C2QS46-F1
#
_entry.id   AF-A0A7C2QS46-F1
#
_cell.length_a   1.000
_cell.length_b   1.000
_cell.length_c   1.000
_cell.angle_alpha   90.00
_cell.angle_beta   90.00
_cell.angle_gamma   90.00
#
_symmetry.space_group_name_H-M   'P 1'
#
loop_
_entity.id
_entity.type
_entity.pdbx_description
1 polymer ?
#
loop_
_entity_poly.entity_id
_entity_poly.type
_entity_poly.pdbx_seq_one_letter_code
_entity_poly.pdbx_strand_id
1 'polypeptide(L)'
;MKLTPSFLPAAAAAVAVVIAGAALAQGQGRMMGGPPGMWGDGMGWGMAWGRGPDGMLDRVEGRLAFIKAELKITDAQIPAWNKLADAIRAAAKNHNVRMRTILGREDKARTLPERLDAHEQFTSARLDEIRQIKGSLNALYAVLSDQQKKDADDIVLPMAGMGGGPHW
;
A
#
# COMPACT_ATOMS: atom_id res chain seq x y z
N MET A 1 -36.84 -44.79 -20.52
CA MET A 1 -36.55 -46.01 -19.75
C MET A 1 -35.10 -45.91 -19.27
N LYS A 2 -34.89 -45.73 -17.94
CA LYS A 2 -33.68 -45.94 -17.11
C LYS A 2 -32.45 -45.02 -17.39
N LEU A 3 -32.03 -44.09 -16.50
CA LEU A 3 -31.21 -44.21 -15.25
C LEU A 3 -29.91 -45.03 -15.50
N THR A 4 -28.66 -44.61 -15.24
CA THR A 4 -28.02 -43.81 -14.15
C THR A 4 -26.56 -43.45 -14.53
N PRO A 5 -25.86 -42.58 -13.76
CA PRO A 5 -24.51 -42.04 -14.06
C PRO A 5 -23.36 -42.94 -13.56
N SER A 6 -22.13 -42.68 -14.05
CA SER A 6 -20.90 -43.35 -13.62
C SER A 6 -19.99 -42.37 -12.86
N PHE A 7 -19.58 -42.77 -11.66
CA PHE A 7 -18.65 -42.04 -10.78
C PHE A 7 -17.36 -42.85 -10.55
N LEU A 8 -16.25 -42.11 -10.43
CA LEU A 8 -15.02 -42.35 -9.62
C LEU A 8 -14.01 -43.41 -10.12
N PRO A 9 -12.69 -43.31 -9.76
CA PRO A 9 -12.18 -42.81 -8.48
C PRO A 9 -10.94 -41.88 -8.47
N ALA A 10 -10.76 -41.29 -7.29
CA ALA A 10 -9.58 -40.58 -6.82
C ALA A 10 -8.37 -41.51 -6.61
N ALA A 11 -7.16 -40.97 -6.75
CA ALA A 11 -5.94 -41.58 -6.24
C ALA A 11 -5.10 -40.53 -5.53
N ALA A 12 -4.86 -40.74 -4.25
CA ALA A 12 -3.92 -40.03 -3.40
C ALA A 12 -2.60 -40.81 -3.31
N ALA A 13 -1.47 -40.13 -3.36
CA ALA A 13 -0.14 -40.64 -3.00
C ALA A 13 0.80 -39.44 -2.82
N ALA A 14 1.79 -39.40 -1.94
CA ALA A 14 2.13 -40.06 -0.68
C ALA A 14 3.26 -39.19 -0.08
N VAL A 15 3.28 -38.97 1.24
CA VAL A 15 4.34 -38.20 1.92
C VAL A 15 5.54 -39.11 2.19
N ALA A 16 6.73 -38.71 1.75
CA ALA A 16 7.98 -39.36 2.10
C ALA A 16 8.71 -38.56 3.18
N VAL A 17 8.82 -39.15 4.38
CA VAL A 17 9.68 -38.68 5.47
C VAL A 17 11.04 -39.34 5.32
N VAL A 18 12.10 -38.53 5.17
CA VAL A 18 13.49 -39.00 5.24
C VAL A 18 14.06 -38.55 6.57
N ILE A 19 14.33 -39.52 7.46
CA ILE A 19 15.13 -39.34 8.66
C ILE A 19 16.51 -39.95 8.35
N ALA A 20 17.57 -39.14 8.43
CA ALA A 20 18.94 -39.62 8.46
C ALA A 20 19.65 -39.01 9.68
N GLY A 21 20.12 -39.89 10.56
CA GLY A 21 20.80 -39.58 11.82
C GLY A 21 22.27 -39.17 11.66
N ALA A 22 22.79 -38.61 12.74
CA ALA A 22 24.09 -37.96 12.92
C ALA A 22 25.33 -38.86 12.78
N ALA A 23 26.50 -38.29 12.40
CA ALA A 23 27.55 -37.89 13.36
C ALA A 23 28.91 -37.53 12.71
N LEU A 24 29.65 -36.66 13.43
CA LEU A 24 31.10 -36.47 13.55
C LEU A 24 31.87 -35.41 12.71
N ALA A 25 32.57 -34.60 13.51
CA ALA A 25 33.97 -34.15 13.38
C ALA A 25 34.24 -32.69 12.93
N GLN A 26 34.88 -31.96 13.85
CA GLN A 26 35.48 -30.65 13.71
C GLN A 26 36.50 -30.60 12.56
N GLY A 27 36.45 -29.52 11.79
CA GLY A 27 37.48 -29.12 10.84
C GLY A 27 37.54 -27.61 10.73
N GLN A 28 38.50 -27.02 11.43
CA GLN A 28 38.81 -25.60 11.43
C GLN A 28 39.36 -25.19 10.05
N GLY A 29 38.54 -24.52 9.24
CA GLY A 29 38.90 -24.01 7.92
C GLY A 29 38.87 -22.48 7.89
N ARG A 30 40.04 -21.87 7.73
CA ARG A 30 40.23 -20.47 7.31
C ARG A 30 39.36 -20.15 6.09
N MET A 31 38.60 -19.06 6.13
CA MET A 31 38.20 -18.34 4.91
C MET A 31 38.61 -16.87 5.05
N MET A 32 39.77 -16.57 4.48
CA MET A 32 40.19 -15.23 4.06
C MET A 32 39.62 -15.01 2.65
N GLY A 33 38.99 -13.85 2.40
CA GLY A 33 38.86 -13.29 1.06
C GLY A 33 37.45 -13.14 0.51
N GLY A 34 36.91 -11.93 0.62
CA GLY A 34 35.82 -11.43 -0.20
C GLY A 34 35.48 -9.98 0.20
N PRO A 35 35.56 -8.98 -0.70
CA PRO A 35 35.03 -7.66 -0.38
C PRO A 35 33.53 -7.82 -0.10
N PRO A 36 32.95 -7.11 0.89
CA PRO A 36 31.50 -7.15 1.10
C PRO A 36 30.82 -6.65 -0.17
N GLY A 37 30.37 -7.60 -0.98
CA GLY A 37 29.56 -7.36 -2.14
C GLY A 37 28.27 -6.67 -1.72
N MET A 38 27.93 -5.63 -2.46
CA MET A 38 26.58 -5.42 -2.98
C MET A 38 25.47 -5.86 -2.02
N TRP A 39 25.21 -5.03 -1.01
CA TRP A 39 23.84 -4.87 -0.55
C TRP A 39 23.07 -4.25 -1.72
N GLY A 40 22.42 -5.13 -2.47
CA GLY A 40 21.69 -4.80 -3.68
C GLY A 40 20.69 -3.67 -3.45
N ASP A 41 20.62 -2.77 -4.42
CA ASP A 41 19.38 -2.19 -4.95
C ASP A 41 18.28 -1.81 -3.93
N GLY A 42 18.66 -1.20 -2.81
CA GLY A 42 17.75 -0.58 -1.84
C GLY A 42 17.92 0.94 -1.69
N MET A 43 18.95 1.50 -2.34
CA MET A 43 19.33 2.92 -2.23
C MET A 43 18.48 3.89 -3.08
N GLY A 44 17.33 3.45 -3.59
CA GLY A 44 16.33 4.30 -4.24
C GLY A 44 15.04 4.52 -3.43
N TRP A 45 14.78 3.66 -2.43
CA TRP A 45 13.52 3.68 -1.68
C TRP A 45 13.68 4.11 -0.21
N GLY A 46 14.87 3.96 0.38
CA GLY A 46 15.16 4.39 1.76
C GLY A 46 15.24 5.91 1.96
N MET A 47 15.63 6.66 0.92
CA MET A 47 15.69 8.14 0.98
C MET A 47 14.31 8.80 0.84
N ALA A 48 13.32 8.12 0.26
CA ALA A 48 11.95 8.63 0.13
C ALA A 48 11.20 8.69 1.47
N TRP A 49 11.63 7.91 2.47
CA TRP A 49 11.09 7.96 3.83
C TRP A 49 11.74 9.05 4.71
N GLY A 50 12.80 9.72 4.23
CA GLY A 50 13.64 10.62 5.03
C GLY A 50 13.15 12.08 5.18
N ARG A 51 12.03 12.48 4.56
CA ARG A 51 11.52 13.86 4.62
C ARG A 51 10.38 14.11 5.62
N GLY A 52 10.10 13.16 6.51
CA GLY A 52 9.03 13.34 7.49
C GLY A 52 7.65 13.66 6.86
N PRO A 53 6.71 14.24 7.62
CA PRO A 53 5.36 14.58 7.14
C PRO A 53 5.34 15.48 5.91
N ASP A 54 6.28 16.42 5.81
CA ASP A 54 6.36 17.40 4.72
C ASP A 54 6.72 16.74 3.39
N GLY A 55 7.60 15.73 3.41
CA GLY A 55 7.93 14.94 2.22
C GLY A 55 6.77 14.11 1.67
N MET A 56 5.76 13.79 2.49
CA MET A 56 4.56 13.13 1.98
C MET A 56 3.67 14.12 1.21
N LEU A 57 3.50 15.34 1.71
CA LEU A 57 2.68 16.35 1.04
C LEU A 57 3.31 16.79 -0.30
N ASP A 58 4.62 16.98 -0.35
CA ASP A 58 5.33 17.28 -1.60
C ASP A 58 5.13 16.18 -2.66
N ARG A 59 5.13 14.91 -2.25
CA ARG A 59 4.83 13.77 -3.14
C ARG A 59 3.39 13.80 -3.65
N VAL A 60 2.44 14.19 -2.80
CA VAL A 60 1.03 14.32 -3.18
C VAL A 60 0.86 15.40 -4.24
N GLU A 61 1.46 16.58 -4.05
CA GLU A 61 1.39 17.65 -5.05
C GLU A 61 2.03 17.25 -6.39
N GLY A 62 3.21 16.62 -6.35
CA GLY A 62 3.87 16.13 -7.57
C GLY A 62 3.00 15.09 -8.32
N ARG A 63 2.37 14.17 -7.59
CA ARG A 63 1.49 13.17 -8.21
C ARG A 63 0.18 13.79 -8.73
N LEU A 64 -0.39 14.76 -8.02
CA LEU A 64 -1.57 15.50 -8.52
C LEU A 64 -1.24 16.27 -9.79
N ALA A 65 -0.07 16.94 -9.86
CA ALA A 65 0.38 17.63 -11.07
C ALA A 65 0.55 16.67 -12.25
N PHE A 66 1.16 15.49 -12.00
CA PHE A 66 1.29 14.43 -13.01
C PHE A 66 -0.08 13.97 -13.52
N ILE A 67 -1.00 13.63 -12.63
CA ILE A 67 -2.35 13.17 -13.00
C ILE A 67 -3.10 14.25 -13.81
N LYS A 68 -3.00 15.52 -13.40
CA LYS A 68 -3.64 16.63 -14.12
C LYS A 68 -3.13 16.73 -15.56
N ALA A 69 -1.81 16.58 -15.73
CA ALA A 69 -1.16 16.65 -17.03
C ALA A 69 -1.50 15.43 -17.91
N GLU A 70 -1.46 14.23 -17.33
CA GLU A 70 -1.79 12.97 -18.02
C GLU A 70 -3.21 12.99 -18.56
N LEU A 71 -4.16 13.39 -17.70
CA LEU A 71 -5.57 13.53 -18.07
C LEU A 71 -5.86 14.73 -18.97
N LYS A 72 -4.87 15.60 -19.23
CA LYS A 72 -5.04 16.82 -20.03
C LYS A 72 -6.29 17.60 -19.60
N ILE A 73 -6.42 17.82 -18.29
CA ILE A 73 -7.60 18.48 -17.71
C ILE A 73 -7.86 19.82 -18.40
N THR A 74 -9.06 20.00 -18.94
CA THR A 74 -9.47 21.22 -19.64
C THR A 74 -9.99 22.28 -18.67
N ASP A 75 -10.10 23.53 -19.12
CA ASP A 75 -10.62 24.64 -18.30
C ASP A 75 -12.02 24.36 -17.75
N ALA A 76 -12.87 23.71 -18.56
CA ALA A 76 -14.21 23.29 -18.13
C ALA A 76 -14.19 22.23 -17.01
N GLN A 77 -13.13 21.42 -16.94
CA GLN A 77 -12.96 20.35 -15.96
C GLN A 77 -12.21 20.80 -14.70
N ILE A 78 -11.53 21.95 -14.72
CA ILE A 78 -10.78 22.50 -13.56
C ILE A 78 -11.60 22.51 -12.25
N PRO A 79 -12.88 22.91 -12.23
CA PRO A 79 -13.65 22.91 -10.98
C PRO A 79 -13.82 21.50 -10.37
N ALA A 80 -14.04 20.48 -11.21
CA ALA A 80 -14.17 19.10 -10.76
C ALA A 80 -12.81 18.52 -10.34
N TRP A 81 -11.75 18.84 -11.09
CA TRP A 81 -10.38 18.48 -10.76
C TRP A 81 -9.95 19.01 -9.39
N ASN A 82 -10.21 20.30 -9.12
CA ASN A 82 -9.84 20.93 -7.85
C ASN A 82 -10.50 20.23 -6.65
N LYS A 83 -11.78 19.84 -6.77
CA LYS A 83 -12.47 19.08 -5.71
C LYS A 83 -11.78 17.74 -5.40
N LEU A 84 -11.34 17.01 -6.41
CA LEU A 84 -10.59 15.76 -6.22
C LEU A 84 -9.23 16.03 -5.58
N ALA A 85 -8.49 17.02 -6.10
CA ALA A 85 -7.18 17.39 -5.58
C ALA A 85 -7.25 17.80 -4.11
N ASP A 86 -8.26 18.58 -3.72
CA ASP A 86 -8.47 19.04 -2.35
C ASP A 86 -8.85 17.88 -1.42
N ALA A 87 -9.69 16.95 -1.86
CA ALA A 87 -10.02 15.75 -1.08
C ALA A 87 -8.77 14.89 -0.81
N ILE A 88 -7.91 14.71 -1.81
CA ILE A 88 -6.65 13.97 -1.69
C ILE A 88 -5.68 14.69 -0.73
N ARG A 89 -5.51 16.00 -0.86
CA ARG A 89 -4.67 16.81 0.04
C ARG A 89 -5.13 16.73 1.48
N ALA A 90 -6.44 16.87 1.69
CA ALA A 90 -7.04 16.79 3.02
C ALA A 90 -6.78 15.42 3.66
N ALA A 91 -6.99 14.34 2.90
CA ALA A 91 -6.70 12.98 3.37
C ALA A 91 -5.20 12.80 3.72
N ALA A 92 -4.29 13.29 2.88
CA ALA A 92 -2.86 13.21 3.15
C ALA A 92 -2.45 13.99 4.41
N LYS A 93 -2.97 15.21 4.59
CA LYS A 93 -2.74 16.02 5.79
C LYS A 93 -3.27 15.33 7.05
N ASN A 94 -4.49 14.81 7.00
CA ASN A 94 -5.11 14.13 8.13
C ASN A 94 -4.39 12.83 8.49
N HIS A 95 -3.95 12.07 7.48
CA HIS A 95 -3.12 10.88 7.68
C HIS A 95 -1.80 11.21 8.38
N ASN A 96 -1.09 12.26 7.95
CA ASN A 96 0.13 12.72 8.60
C ASN A 96 -0.08 13.11 10.07
N VAL A 97 -1.15 13.83 10.38
CA VAL A 97 -1.50 14.18 11.77
C VAL A 97 -1.72 12.92 12.61
N ARG A 98 -2.51 11.96 12.11
CA ARG A 98 -2.79 10.71 12.83
C ARG A 98 -1.55 9.84 13.00
N MET A 99 -0.70 9.72 11.98
CA MET A 99 0.56 8.97 12.07
C MET A 99 1.50 9.55 13.11
N ARG A 100 1.54 10.88 13.28
CA ARG A 100 2.33 11.51 14.34
C ARG A 100 1.82 11.16 15.75
N THR A 101 0.51 10.95 15.89
CA THR A 101 -0.11 10.51 17.16
C THR A 101 0.12 9.03 17.45
N ILE A 102 0.02 8.16 16.42
CA ILE A 102 0.16 6.69 16.58
C ILE A 102 1.62 6.26 16.70
N LEU A 103 2.53 6.85 15.90
CA LEU A 103 3.98 6.54 15.96
C LEU A 103 4.71 7.31 17.07
N GLY A 104 3.98 8.15 17.83
CA GLY A 104 4.49 8.81 19.02
C GLY A 104 4.77 7.83 20.17
N ARG A 105 5.59 8.24 21.14
CA ARG A 105 5.98 7.41 22.31
C ARG A 105 4.79 6.94 23.16
N GLU A 106 3.60 7.51 22.97
CA GLU A 106 2.39 7.21 23.75
C GLU A 106 1.78 5.83 23.46
N ASP A 107 2.03 5.24 22.29
CA ASP A 107 1.33 4.00 21.89
C ASP A 107 1.85 2.76 22.64
N LYS A 108 3.11 2.79 23.12
CA LYS A 108 3.69 1.72 23.95
C LYS A 108 3.20 1.74 25.40
N ALA A 109 2.57 2.83 25.85
CA ALA A 109 2.01 2.95 27.19
C ALA A 109 0.56 2.46 27.29
N ARG A 110 -0.09 2.18 26.15
CA ARG A 110 -1.48 1.73 26.08
C ARG A 110 -1.61 0.22 26.33
N THR A 111 -2.71 -0.16 26.98
CA THR A 111 -3.14 -1.55 27.09
C THR A 111 -3.55 -2.13 25.73
N LEU A 112 -3.67 -3.45 25.62
CA LEU A 112 -4.08 -4.10 24.37
C LEU A 112 -5.46 -3.62 23.85
N PRO A 113 -6.52 -3.50 24.69
CA PRO A 113 -7.80 -2.96 24.24
C PRO A 113 -7.70 -1.52 23.71
N GLU A 114 -7.01 -0.63 24.42
CA GLU A 114 -6.84 0.78 23.99
C GLU A 114 -6.09 0.89 22.66
N ARG A 115 -5.12 0.01 22.41
CA ARG A 115 -4.42 -0.07 21.12
C ARG A 115 -5.37 -0.52 20.00
N LEU A 116 -6.25 -1.48 20.28
CA LEU A 116 -7.25 -1.94 19.31
C LEU A 116 -8.26 -0.83 19.00
N ASP A 117 -8.75 -0.11 20.01
CA ASP A 117 -9.67 1.02 19.84
C ASP A 117 -9.03 2.12 18.98
N ALA A 118 -7.76 2.45 19.23
CA ALA A 118 -7.02 3.42 18.43
C ALA A 118 -6.88 2.97 16.96
N HIS A 119 -6.66 1.68 16.73
CA HIS A 119 -6.59 1.11 15.39
C HIS A 119 -7.94 1.14 14.66
N GLU A 120 -9.03 0.82 15.37
CA GLU A 120 -10.39 0.90 14.85
C GLU A 120 -10.71 2.35 14.42
N GLN A 121 -10.45 3.32 15.29
CA GLN A 121 -10.66 4.74 15.00
C GLN A 121 -9.84 5.20 13.79
N PHE A 122 -8.58 4.78 13.71
CA PHE A 122 -7.72 5.10 12.57
C PHE A 122 -8.28 4.54 11.25
N THR A 123 -8.69 3.27 11.26
CA THR A 123 -9.24 2.58 10.08
C THR A 123 -10.57 3.20 9.65
N SER A 124 -11.43 3.53 10.60
CA SER A 124 -12.71 4.19 10.34
C SER A 124 -12.51 5.56 9.70
N ALA A 125 -11.61 6.39 10.26
CA ALA A 125 -11.26 7.69 9.66
C ALA A 125 -10.68 7.55 8.24
N ARG A 126 -9.87 6.51 8.00
CA ARG A 126 -9.33 6.23 6.67
C ARG A 126 -10.41 5.84 5.67
N LEU A 127 -11.40 5.05 6.09
CA LEU A 127 -12.53 4.67 5.26
C LEU A 127 -13.35 5.89 4.83
N ASP A 128 -13.58 6.83 5.75
CA ASP A 128 -14.31 8.05 5.44
C ASP A 128 -13.57 8.95 4.44
N GLU A 129 -12.24 9.04 4.54
CA GLU A 129 -11.42 9.72 3.54
C GLU A 129 -11.50 9.05 2.15
N ILE A 130 -11.49 7.71 2.09
CA ILE A 130 -11.68 6.98 0.83
C ILE A 130 -13.06 7.27 0.24
N ARG A 131 -14.11 7.32 1.06
CA ARG A 131 -15.47 7.68 0.60
C ARG A 131 -15.54 9.09 0.04
N GLN A 132 -14.90 10.07 0.70
CA GLN A 132 -14.83 11.45 0.21
C GLN A 132 -14.09 11.54 -1.12
N ILE A 133 -12.92 10.91 -1.23
CA ILE A 133 -12.13 10.87 -2.47
C ILE A 133 -12.94 10.20 -3.58
N LYS A 134 -13.57 9.05 -3.32
CA LYS A 134 -14.45 8.36 -4.28
C LYS A 134 -15.57 9.28 -4.79
N GLY A 135 -16.22 10.02 -3.89
CA GLY A 135 -17.26 10.99 -4.27
C GLY A 135 -16.73 12.06 -5.24
N SER A 136 -15.58 12.66 -4.92
CA SER A 136 -14.95 13.67 -5.79
C SER A 136 -14.41 13.10 -7.10
N LEU A 137 -13.90 11.87 -7.10
CA LEU A 137 -13.43 11.16 -8.29
C LEU A 137 -14.60 10.88 -9.24
N ASN A 138 -15.73 10.39 -8.72
CA ASN A 138 -16.93 10.14 -9.52
C ASN A 138 -17.41 11.43 -10.20
N ALA A 139 -17.37 12.57 -9.49
CA ALA A 139 -17.73 13.87 -10.05
C ALA A 139 -16.79 14.31 -11.17
N LEU A 140 -15.48 14.09 -11.03
CA LEU A 140 -14.52 14.33 -12.11
C LEU A 140 -14.76 13.39 -13.29
N TYR A 141 -14.88 12.09 -13.03
CA TYR A 141 -15.05 11.05 -14.05
C TYR A 141 -16.30 11.27 -14.91
N ALA A 142 -17.38 11.81 -14.32
CA ALA A 142 -18.60 12.15 -15.04
C ALA A 142 -18.41 13.24 -16.11
N VAL A 143 -17.41 14.12 -15.97
CA VAL A 143 -17.13 15.21 -16.92
C VAL A 143 -15.91 14.95 -17.80
N LEU A 144 -15.25 13.80 -17.65
CA LEU A 144 -14.16 13.36 -18.52
C LEU A 144 -14.70 12.85 -19.86
N SER A 145 -13.94 13.10 -20.92
CA SER A 145 -14.13 12.44 -22.22
C SER A 145 -13.81 10.95 -22.13
N ASP A 146 -14.24 10.17 -23.12
CA ASP A 146 -13.99 8.72 -23.13
C ASP A 146 -12.49 8.38 -23.18
N GLN A 147 -11.68 9.18 -23.86
CA GLN A 147 -10.22 8.98 -23.85
C GLN A 147 -9.64 9.25 -22.45
N GLN A 148 -10.02 10.37 -21.83
CA GLN A 148 -9.55 10.69 -20.48
C GLN A 148 -10.00 9.67 -19.43
N LYS A 149 -11.17 9.04 -19.61
CA LYS A 149 -11.64 7.96 -18.72
C LYS A 149 -10.74 6.73 -18.82
N LYS A 150 -10.38 6.31 -20.04
CA LYS A 150 -9.42 5.22 -20.26
C LYS A 150 -8.07 5.54 -19.61
N ASP A 151 -7.57 6.75 -19.84
CA ASP A 151 -6.32 7.20 -19.22
C ASP A 151 -6.44 7.23 -17.68
N ALA A 152 -7.60 7.60 -17.14
CA ALA A 152 -7.87 7.63 -15.70
C ALA A 152 -7.95 6.24 -15.05
N ASP A 153 -8.42 5.22 -15.78
CA ASP A 153 -8.57 3.86 -15.25
C ASP A 153 -7.21 3.21 -14.91
N ASP A 154 -6.14 3.64 -15.57
CA ASP A 154 -4.76 3.22 -15.30
C ASP A 154 -4.06 4.06 -14.21
N ILE A 155 -4.71 5.12 -13.71
CA ILE A 155 -4.10 6.03 -12.73
C ILE A 155 -4.22 5.47 -11.31
N VAL A 156 -3.05 5.28 -10.70
CA VAL A 156 -2.95 5.11 -9.24
C VAL A 156 -3.02 6.47 -8.55
N LEU A 157 -4.04 6.69 -7.74
CA LEU A 157 -4.18 7.90 -6.94
C LEU A 157 -3.13 7.97 -5.82
N PRO A 158 -2.60 9.16 -5.47
CA PRO A 158 -1.69 9.35 -4.35
C PRO A 158 -2.44 9.21 -3.02
N MET A 159 -2.67 7.96 -2.63
CA MET A 159 -3.37 7.62 -1.40
C MET A 159 -2.36 7.33 -0.31
N ALA A 160 -2.18 8.26 0.63
CA ALA A 160 -1.33 8.07 1.79
C ALA A 160 -1.70 6.77 2.55
N GLY A 161 -0.69 5.96 2.88
CA GLY A 161 -0.85 4.73 3.66
C GLY A 161 -1.42 3.49 2.95
N MET A 162 -1.56 3.49 1.62
CA MET A 162 -1.99 2.27 0.87
C MET A 162 -0.86 1.27 0.57
N GLY A 163 0.38 1.57 0.97
CA GLY A 163 1.53 0.66 0.85
C GLY A 163 2.11 0.36 2.23
N GLY A 164 1.99 -0.91 2.66
CA GLY A 164 2.49 -1.39 3.94
C GLY A 164 1.52 -1.09 5.09
N GLY A 165 0.58 -2.01 5.31
CA GLY A 165 -0.07 -2.11 6.61
C GLY A 165 0.98 -2.35 7.69
N PRO A 166 0.74 -1.92 8.95
CA PRO A 166 1.65 -2.24 10.02
C PRO A 166 1.74 -3.77 10.15
N HIS A 167 2.96 -4.27 10.08
CA HIS A 167 3.30 -5.62 10.48
C HIS A 167 3.26 -5.64 12.01
N TRP A 168 2.11 -6.06 12.55
CA TRP A 168 2.02 -6.59 13.90
C TRP A 168 2.23 -8.09 13.87
#